data_AF-A0A5M3WE62-F1
#
_entry.id   AF-A0A5M3WE62-F1
#
_cell.length_a   1.000
_cell.length_b   1.000
_cell.length_c   1.000
_cell.angle_alpha   90.00
_cell.angle_beta   90.00
_cell.angle_gamma   90.00
#
_symmetry.space_group_name_H-M   'P 1'
#
loop_
_entity.id
_entity.type
_entity.pdbx_description
1 polymer ?
#
loop_
_entity_poly.entity_id
_entity_poly.type
_entity_poly.pdbx_seq_one_letter_code
_entity_poly.pdbx_strand_id
1 'polypeptide(L)' 'MLKWVRQSRRYSLWRVSHVYHPDVAVRLICWFPPKADTVVVALFAGDKAKIGDIWYSSVAARADALIDQWMREMSYDNQ' A
#
# COMPACT_ATOMS: atom_id res chain seq x y z
N MET A 1 2.67 -9.65 -10.03
CA MET A 1 1.31 -10.18 -9.71
C MET A 1 0.73 -9.42 -8.53
N LEU A 2 -0.50 -8.91 -8.63
CA LEU A 2 -1.19 -8.22 -7.53
C LEU A 2 -1.83 -9.23 -6.58
N LYS A 3 -1.72 -9.00 -5.27
CA LYS A 3 -2.37 -9.82 -4.24
C LYS A 3 -3.05 -8.92 -3.20
N TRP A 4 -4.26 -9.27 -2.79
CA TRP A 4 -4.95 -8.52 -1.74
C TRP A 4 -4.27 -8.67 -0.37
N VAL A 5 -4.22 -7.58 0.42
CA VAL A 5 -3.76 -7.57 1.80
C VAL A 5 -4.94 -7.86 2.72
N ARG A 6 -5.03 -9.10 3.21
CA ARG A 6 -6.17 -9.58 4.03
C ARG A 6 -6.33 -8.85 5.37
N GLN A 7 -5.25 -8.29 5.89
CA GLN A 7 -5.23 -7.52 7.13
C GLN A 7 -5.84 -6.13 6.97
N SER A 8 -6.11 -5.70 5.72
CA SER A 8 -6.74 -4.42 5.49
C SER A 8 -8.18 -4.42 5.98
N ARG A 9 -8.58 -3.34 6.65
CA ARG A 9 -9.92 -3.22 7.24
C ARG A 9 -10.77 -2.17 6.51
N ARG A 10 -10.23 -0.96 6.32
CA ARG A 10 -11.00 0.18 5.80
C ARG A 10 -10.87 0.35 4.29
N TYR A 11 -9.65 0.35 3.74
CA TYR A 11 -9.41 0.46 2.31
C TYR A 11 -8.97 -0.86 1.67
N SER A 12 -9.31 -1.09 0.41
CA SER A 12 -8.84 -2.26 -0.32
C SER A 12 -7.37 -2.08 -0.74
N LEU A 13 -6.44 -2.66 0.02
CA LEU A 13 -5.01 -2.59 -0.22
C LEU A 13 -4.50 -3.81 -1.00
N TRP A 14 -3.58 -3.55 -1.94
CA TRP A 14 -2.99 -4.57 -2.81
C TRP A 14 -1.48 -4.54 -2.70
N ARG A 15 -0.85 -5.70 -2.54
CA ARG A 15 0.60 -5.84 -2.64
C ARG A 15 1.01 -6.22 -4.05
N VAL A 16 2.05 -5.57 -4.56
CA VAL A 16 2.72 -5.98 -5.79
C VAL A 16 3.71 -7.09 -5.44
N SER A 17 3.50 -8.27 -6.00
CA SER A 17 4.42 -9.40 -5.89
C SER A 17 5.41 -9.38 -7.06
N HIS A 18 6.70 -9.45 -6.73
CA HIS A 18 7.81 -9.65 -7.66
C HIS A 18 8.43 -11.05 -7.46
N VAL A 19 9.10 -11.58 -8.49
CA VAL A 19 9.88 -12.82 -8.39
C VAL A 19 10.97 -12.64 -7.34
N TYR A 20 11.19 -13.65 -6.50
CA TYR A 20 12.24 -13.58 -5.48
C TYR A 20 13.60 -13.37 -6.15
N HIS A 21 14.32 -12.36 -5.70
CA HIS A 21 15.68 -12.07 -6.10
C HIS A 21 16.48 -11.79 -4.82
N PRO A 22 17.64 -12.43 -4.61
CA PRO A 22 18.39 -12.29 -3.37
C PRO A 22 18.81 -10.84 -3.09
N ASP A 23 19.11 -10.07 -4.14
CA ASP A 23 19.53 -8.67 -4.01
C ASP A 23 18.39 -7.64 -4.12
N VAL A 24 17.13 -8.08 -4.32
CA VAL A 24 15.98 -7.17 -4.48
C VAL A 24 14.85 -7.60 -3.56
N ALA A 25 14.59 -6.78 -2.55
CA ALA A 25 13.70 -7.12 -1.45
C ALA A 25 12.58 -6.09 -1.29
N VAL A 26 11.85 -5.79 -2.37
CA VAL A 26 10.87 -4.69 -2.40
C VAL A 26 9.45 -5.16 -2.06
N ARG A 27 8.76 -4.42 -1.20
CA ARG A 27 7.30 -4.55 -0.99
C ARG A 27 6.64 -3.21 -1.31
N LEU A 28 5.74 -3.23 -2.30
CA LEU A 28 4.84 -2.12 -2.59
C LEU A 28 3.43 -2.46 -2.13
N ILE A 29 2.81 -1.54 -1.42
CA ILE A 29 1.39 -1.55 -1.10
C ILE A 29 0.72 -0.40 -1.85
N CYS A 30 -0.25 -0.77 -2.66
CA CYS A 30 -1.00 0.12 -3.51
C CYS A 30 -2.45 0.16 -3.06
N TRP A 31 -3.03 1.35 -3.12
CA TRP A 31 -4.46 1.57 -3.06
C TRP A 31 -4.92 2.14 -4.40
N PHE A 32 -6.06 1.65 -4.86
CA PHE A 32 -6.71 2.09 -6.08
C PHE A 32 -8.01 2.78 -5.66
N PRO A 33 -8.06 4.13 -5.71
CA PRO A 33 -9.26 4.85 -5.38
C PRO A 33 -10.40 4.44 -6.33
N PRO A 34 -11.63 4.25 -5.83
CA PRO A 34 -12.77 4.01 -6.70
C PRO A 34 -12.93 5.17 -7.69
N LYS A 35 -13.10 4.86 -8.97
CA LYS A 35 -13.37 5.85 -10.05
C LYS A 35 -12.21 6.82 -10.34
N ALA A 36 -10.97 6.48 -9.98
CA ALA A 36 -9.79 7.22 -10.39
C ALA A 36 -8.87 6.32 -11.24
N ASP A 37 -8.23 6.91 -12.25
CA ASP A 37 -7.19 6.25 -13.07
C ASP A 37 -5.80 6.35 -12.42
N THR A 38 -5.72 6.77 -11.16
CA THR A 38 -4.48 6.99 -10.41
C THR A 38 -4.26 5.86 -9.41
N VAL A 39 -3.02 5.38 -9.31
CA VAL A 39 -2.60 4.45 -8.26
C VAL A 39 -1.91 5.22 -7.15
N VAL A 40 -2.40 5.10 -5.92
CA VAL A 40 -1.74 5.67 -4.76
C VAL A 40 -0.82 4.61 -4.17
N VAL A 41 0.49 4.87 -4.19
CA VAL A 41 1.46 4.05 -3.47
C VAL A 41 1.36 4.41 -1.99
N ALA A 42 0.58 3.63 -1.25
CA ALA A 42 0.36 3.87 0.16
C ALA A 42 1.63 3.62 0.97
N LEU A 43 2.40 2.57 0.68
CA LEU A 43 3.64 2.26 1.41
C LEU A 43 4.68 1.56 0.51
N PHE A 44 5.95 1.94 0.70
CA PHE A 44 7.12 1.34 0.05
C PHE A 44 8.15 0.90 1.11
N ALA A 45 8.62 -0.34 1.05
CA ALA A 45 9.68 -0.84 1.93
C ALA A 45 10.67 -1.74 1.20
N GLY A 46 11.95 -1.62 1.56
CA GLY A 46 13.08 -2.21 0.83
C GLY A 46 13.70 -3.48 1.42
N ASP A 47 13.14 -4.08 2.48
CA ASP A 47 13.73 -5.30 3.06
C ASP A 47 12.68 -6.39 3.34
N LYS A 48 12.47 -7.25 2.34
CA LYS A 48 11.62 -8.45 2.42
C LYS A 48 12.11 -9.49 3.44
N ALA A 49 13.41 -9.50 3.79
CA ALA A 49 14.03 -10.53 4.62
C ALA A 49 13.88 -10.24 6.12
N LYS A 50 14.03 -8.98 6.55
CA LYS A 50 13.96 -8.63 7.99
C LYS A 50 12.56 -8.46 8.55
N ILE A 51 11.56 -8.22 7.69
CA ILE A 51 10.32 -7.55 8.13
C ILE A 51 9.09 -8.47 8.23
N GLY A 52 9.17 -9.74 7.79
CA GLY A 52 8.21 -10.80 8.15
C GLY A 52 6.71 -10.47 8.03
N ASP A 53 5.88 -11.15 8.83
CA ASP A 53 4.41 -10.99 8.88
C ASP A 53 3.94 -9.82 9.75
N ILE A 54 4.76 -9.40 10.72
CA ILE A 54 4.50 -8.24 11.61
C ILE A 54 4.29 -6.96 10.77
N TRP A 55 4.95 -6.88 9.62
CA TRP A 55 4.76 -5.84 8.63
C TRP A 55 3.29 -5.63 8.25
N TYR A 56 2.57 -6.68 7.86
CA TYR A 56 1.25 -6.56 7.27
C TYR A 56 0.23 -5.94 8.23
N SER A 57 0.32 -6.29 9.51
CA SER A 57 -0.53 -5.73 10.56
C SER A 57 -0.27 -4.23 10.74
N SER A 58 1.00 -3.83 10.72
CA SER A 58 1.39 -2.42 10.89
C SER A 58 1.17 -1.56 9.63
N VAL A 59 1.19 -2.19 8.46
CA VAL A 59 0.98 -1.58 7.14
C VAL A 59 -0.45 -1.12 6.96
N ALA A 60 -1.42 -1.95 7.38
CA ALA A 60 -2.84 -1.63 7.19
C ALA A 60 -3.21 -0.30 7.89
N ALA A 61 -2.82 -0.16 9.16
CA ALA A 61 -3.10 1.06 9.93
C ALA A 61 -2.40 2.31 9.37
N ARG A 62 -1.14 2.18 8.90
CA ARG A 62 -0.40 3.31 8.32
C ARG A 62 -0.94 3.72 6.95
N ALA A 63 -1.33 2.75 6.12
CA ALA A 63 -1.91 2.99 4.82
C ALA A 63 -3.25 3.73 4.93
N ASP A 64 -4.09 3.39 5.90
CA ASP A 64 -5.36 4.08 6.14
C ASP A 64 -5.16 5.60 6.37
N ALA A 65 -4.18 5.97 7.22
CA ALA A 65 -3.88 7.37 7.52
C ALA A 65 -3.36 8.15 6.29
N LEU A 66 -2.51 7.52 5.47
CA LEU A 66 -1.95 8.13 4.25
C LEU A 66 -3.03 8.31 3.17
N ILE A 67 -3.93 7.33 3.04
CA ILE A 67 -5.08 7.41 2.12
C ILE A 67 -6.01 8.54 2.55
N ASP A 68 -6.33 8.63 3.84
CA ASP A 68 -7.15 9.72 4.38
C ASP A 68 -6.53 11.09 4.10
N GLN A 69 -5.21 11.21 4.23
CA GLN A 69 -4.50 12.44 3.91
C GLN A 69 -4.59 12.78 2.42
N TRP A 70 -4.30 11.82 1.53
CA TRP A 70 -4.41 12.03 0.10
C TRP A 70 -5.82 12.44 -0.33
N MET A 71 -6.86 11.83 0.23
CA MET A 71 -8.24 12.21 -0.07
C MET A 71 -8.56 13.64 0.37
N ARG A 72 -8.00 14.10 1.51
CA ARG A 72 -8.13 15.50 1.93
C ARG A 72 -7.44 16.43 0.95
N GLU A 73 -6.20 16.15 0.58
CA GLU A 73 -5.43 16.95 -0.39
C GLU A 73 -6.17 17.06 -1.73
N MET A 74 -6.64 15.95 -2.29
CA MET A 74 -7.43 15.94 -3.53
C MET A 74 -8.78 16.65 -3.41
N SER A 75 -9.40 16.67 -2.22
CA SER A 75 -10.64 17.44 -2.02
C SER A 75 -10.41 18.95 -2.00
N TYR A 76 -9.25 19.39 -1.51
CA TYR A 76 -8.85 20.80 -1.52
C TYR A 76 -8.43 21.27 -2.91
N ASP A 77 -7.73 20.43 -3.68
CA ASP A 77 -7.31 20.77 -5.04
C ASP A 77 -8.48 20.87 -6.06
N ASN A 78 -9.63 20.28 -5.74
CA ASN A 78 -10.83 20.31 -6.59
C ASN A 78 -11.85 21.42 -6.21
N GLN A 79 -11.48 22.35 -5.31
CA GLN A 79 -12.25 23.56 -4.97
C GLN A 79 -11.63 24.80 -5.62
#